data_AF-A0A7X2MMS1-F1
#
_entry.id   AF-A0A7X2MMS1-F1
#
_cell.length_a   1.000
_cell.length_b   1.000
_cell.length_c   1.000
_cell.angle_alpha   90.00
_cell.angle_beta   90.00
_cell.angle_gamma   90.00
#
_symmetry.space_group_name_H-M   'P 1'
#
loop_
_entity.id
_entity.type
_entity.pdbx_description
1 polymer ?
#
loop_
_entity_poly.entity_id
_entity_poly.type
_entity_poly.pdbx_seq_one_letter_code
_entity_poly.pdbx_strand_id
1 'polypeptide(L)'
;MYDQYDALIFDMDGTILDTEPTHRKAWRQVLTRYGLTLDEARIIDFNGAPTWRLSQFIIESNQSSLDPHLLAAEKTAAVKAMLLENVKPLPLMEVVKAYHGRRPMAVGTGSEHSMAEA
;
A
#
# COMPACT_ATOMS: atom_id res chain seq x y z
N MET A 1 -14.31 9.42 -21.60
CA MET A 1 -13.08 10.12 -21.12
C MET A 1 -11.85 9.27 -21.40
N TYR A 2 -11.89 7.95 -21.19
CA TYR A 2 -10.74 7.06 -21.45
C TYR A 2 -10.83 6.30 -22.78
N ASP A 3 -11.84 6.60 -23.61
CA ASP A 3 -12.16 5.84 -24.83
C ASP A 3 -11.06 5.93 -25.91
N GLN A 4 -10.23 6.96 -25.83
CA GLN A 4 -9.07 7.20 -26.70
C GLN A 4 -7.86 6.30 -26.41
N TYR A 5 -7.86 5.59 -25.28
CA TYR A 5 -6.76 4.69 -24.91
C TYR A 5 -7.10 3.25 -25.29
N ASP A 6 -6.08 2.52 -25.75
CA ASP A 6 -6.22 1.13 -26.18
C ASP A 6 -6.34 0.14 -25.01
N ALA A 7 -5.79 0.49 -23.85
CA ALA A 7 -5.81 -0.33 -22.63
C ALA A 7 -5.72 0.54 -21.36
N LEU A 8 -6.11 -0.03 -20.22
CA LEU A 8 -6.06 0.64 -18.91
C LEU A 8 -5.26 -0.21 -17.91
N ILE A 9 -4.28 0.41 -17.24
CA ILE A 9 -3.57 -0.21 -16.12
C ILE A 9 -3.90 0.58 -14.87
N PHE A 10 -4.40 -0.12 -13.85
CA PHE A 10 -4.76 0.48 -12.58
C PHE A 10 -3.73 0.11 -11.52
N ASP A 11 -3.33 1.08 -10.72
CA ASP A 11 -2.76 0.75 -9.42
C ASP A 11 -3.86 0.24 -8.47
N MET A 12 -3.49 -0.52 -7.43
CA MET A 12 -4.43 -1.18 -6.53
C MET A 12 -4.71 -0.36 -5.27
N ASP A 13 -3.68 -0.20 -4.45
CA ASP A 13 -3.72 0.31 -3.08
C ASP A 13 -3.80 1.83 -3.06
N GLY A 14 -4.86 2.40 -2.49
CA GLY A 14 -5.11 3.85 -2.51
C GLY A 14 -5.63 4.38 -3.86
N THR A 15 -5.75 3.51 -4.88
CA THR A 15 -6.24 3.87 -6.22
C THR A 15 -7.63 3.31 -6.49
N ILE A 16 -7.80 1.98 -6.44
CA ILE A 16 -9.11 1.32 -6.60
C ILE A 16 -9.64 0.73 -5.29
N LEU A 17 -8.78 0.52 -4.29
CA LEU A 17 -9.13 0.05 -2.95
C LEU A 17 -8.61 1.01 -1.88
N ASP A 18 -9.43 1.30 -0.88
CA ASP A 18 -9.09 2.15 0.26
C ASP A 18 -8.29 1.36 1.32
N THR A 19 -7.00 1.14 1.03
CA THR A 19 -6.09 0.35 1.89
C THR A 19 -5.12 1.22 2.71
N GLU A 20 -5.00 2.51 2.41
CA GLU A 20 -4.10 3.42 3.13
C GLU A 20 -4.36 3.50 4.64
N PRO A 21 -5.63 3.58 5.14
CA PRO A 21 -5.89 3.63 6.57
C PRO A 21 -5.33 2.40 7.30
N THR A 22 -5.42 1.23 6.67
CA THR A 22 -4.87 -0.03 7.19
C THR A 22 -3.35 0.01 7.23
N HIS A 23 -2.70 0.54 6.19
CA HIS A 23 -1.25 0.73 6.19
C HIS A 23 -0.78 1.70 7.27
N ARG A 24 -1.47 2.84 7.46
CA ARG A 24 -1.15 3.80 8.54
C ARG A 24 -1.29 3.16 9.91
N LYS A 25 -2.37 2.40 10.14
CA LYS A 25 -2.59 1.67 11.40
C LYS A 25 -1.50 0.63 11.66
N ALA A 26 -1.10 -0.14 10.65
CA ALA A 26 -0.04 -1.13 10.76
C ALA A 26 1.31 -0.49 11.11
N TRP A 27 1.67 0.62 10.45
CA TRP A 27 2.87 1.38 10.80
C TRP A 27 2.85 1.84 12.25
N ARG A 28 1.76 2.50 12.68
CA ARG A 28 1.63 2.96 14.07
C ARG A 28 1.79 1.81 15.07
N GLN A 29 1.16 0.66 14.81
CA GLN A 29 1.26 -0.51 15.69
C GLN A 29 2.69 -1.05 15.78
N VAL A 30 3.39 -1.21 14.64
CA VAL A 30 4.75 -1.75 14.64
C VAL A 30 5.73 -0.77 15.28
N LEU A 31 5.68 0.50 14.90
CA LEU A 31 6.63 1.52 15.40
C LEU A 31 6.50 1.77 16.91
N THR A 32 5.28 1.68 17.45
CA THR A 32 5.03 1.82 18.90
C THR A 32 5.81 0.80 19.73
N ARG A 33 6.03 -0.42 19.21
CA ARG A 33 6.78 -1.48 19.91
C ARG A 33 8.25 -1.12 20.11
N TYR A 34 8.79 -0.29 19.23
CA TYR A 34 10.19 0.10 19.18
C TYR A 34 10.41 1.55 19.67
N GLY A 35 9.35 2.26 20.06
CA GLY A 35 9.43 3.68 20.41
C GLY A 35 9.82 4.58 19.24
N LEU A 36 9.61 4.12 17.99
CA LEU A 36 9.95 4.87 16.79
C LEU A 36 8.80 5.78 16.37
N THR A 37 9.14 6.88 15.74
CA THR A 37 8.20 7.86 15.21
C THR A 37 8.27 7.92 13.69
N LEU A 38 7.14 8.22 13.06
CA LEU A 38 7.04 8.43 11.62
C LEU A 38 6.19 9.68 11.41
N ASP A 39 6.75 10.66 10.71
CA ASP A 39 5.96 11.76 10.16
C ASP A 39 5.07 11.20 9.05
N GLU A 40 3.75 11.14 9.31
CA GLU A 40 2.79 10.59 8.36
C GLU A 40 2.79 11.36 7.03
N ALA A 41 3.18 12.64 7.01
CA ALA A 41 3.31 13.41 5.76
C ALA A 41 4.43 12.87 4.87
N ARG A 42 5.49 12.28 5.46
CA ARG A 42 6.61 11.69 4.72
C ARG A 42 6.26 10.36 4.09
N ILE A 43 5.15 9.71 4.46
CA ILE A 43 4.72 8.45 3.84
C ILE A 43 4.48 8.65 2.33
N ILE A 44 3.95 9.82 1.95
CA ILE A 44 3.60 10.17 0.56
C ILE A 44 4.84 10.11 -0.35
N ASP A 45 6.02 10.50 0.15
CA ASP A 45 7.29 10.45 -0.59
C ASP A 45 7.68 9.03 -1.02
N PHE A 46 7.09 8.01 -0.37
CA PHE A 46 7.36 6.60 -0.60
C PHE A 46 6.19 5.87 -1.27
N ASN A 47 5.18 6.59 -1.78
CA ASN A 47 4.10 5.97 -2.54
C ASN A 47 4.66 5.24 -3.77
N GLY A 48 4.29 3.97 -3.92
CA GLY A 48 4.82 3.07 -4.97
C GLY A 48 6.24 2.54 -4.73
N ALA A 49 6.94 2.99 -3.68
CA ALA A 49 8.24 2.44 -3.32
C ALA A 49 8.10 1.12 -2.52
N PRO A 50 9.10 0.23 -2.57
CA PRO A 50 9.13 -0.94 -1.71
C PRO A 50 9.08 -0.54 -0.23
N THR A 51 8.29 -1.28 0.58
CA THR A 51 8.08 -0.98 2.01
C THR A 51 9.40 -0.85 2.79
N TRP A 52 10.43 -1.63 2.44
CA TRP A 52 11.75 -1.56 3.10
C TRP A 52 12.45 -0.20 2.94
N ARG A 53 12.16 0.58 1.88
CA ARG A 53 12.72 1.93 1.75
C ARG A 53 12.15 2.90 2.77
N LEU A 54 10.84 2.81 3.03
CA LEU A 54 10.21 3.59 4.10
C LEU A 54 10.72 3.12 5.47
N SER A 55 10.89 1.80 5.69
CA SER A 55 11.53 1.28 6.89
C SER A 55 12.93 1.86 7.10
N GLN A 56 13.76 1.90 6.05
CA GLN A 56 15.10 2.46 6.11
C GLN A 56 15.06 3.94 6.51
N PHE A 57 14.20 4.74 5.88
CA PHE A 57 14.02 6.15 6.23
C PHE A 57 13.60 6.34 7.69
N ILE A 58 12.67 5.53 8.18
CA ILE A 58 12.21 5.58 9.58
C ILE A 58 13.39 5.27 10.52
N ILE A 59 14.14 4.21 10.25
CA ILE A 59 15.27 3.78 11.07
C ILE A 59 16.34 4.87 11.13
N GLU A 60 16.71 5.44 9.98
CA GLU A 60 17.70 6.53 9.88
C GLU A 60 17.22 7.78 10.63
N SER A 61 15.94 8.17 10.45
CA SER A 61 15.37 9.37 11.08
C SER A 61 15.27 9.25 12.61
N ASN A 62 15.13 8.03 13.13
CA ASN A 62 15.05 7.76 14.56
C ASN A 62 16.39 7.30 15.17
N GLN A 63 17.49 7.31 14.39
CA GLN A 63 18.82 6.85 14.83
C GLN A 63 18.80 5.44 15.42
N SER A 64 17.99 4.56 14.84
CA SER A 64 17.82 3.18 15.30
C SER A 64 18.80 2.23 14.61
N SER A 65 19.00 1.05 15.19
CA SER A 65 19.85 -0.02 14.64
C SER A 65 19.05 -1.23 14.13
N LEU A 66 17.72 -1.10 14.00
CA LEU A 66 16.88 -2.16 13.44
C LEU A 66 17.24 -2.45 11.98
N ASP A 67 16.88 -3.64 11.52
CA ASP A 67 16.98 -4.01 10.11
C ASP A 67 15.74 -3.53 9.33
N PRO A 68 15.91 -2.81 8.21
CA PRO A 68 14.79 -2.26 7.44
C PRO A 68 13.91 -3.33 6.78
N HIS A 69 14.46 -4.48 6.40
CA HIS A 69 13.70 -5.59 5.82
C HIS A 69 12.89 -6.31 6.89
N LEU A 70 13.44 -6.50 8.10
CA LEU A 70 12.68 -7.07 9.22
C LEU A 70 11.53 -6.15 9.63
N LEU A 71 11.78 -4.84 9.75
CA LEU A 71 10.74 -3.87 10.06
C LEU A 71 9.64 -3.84 8.98
N ALA A 72 10.03 -3.96 7.71
CA ALA A 72 9.08 -4.06 6.60
C ALA A 72 8.24 -5.34 6.68
N ALA A 73 8.87 -6.48 6.97
CA ALA A 73 8.19 -7.77 7.10
C ALA A 73 7.18 -7.75 8.26
N GLU A 74 7.54 -7.17 9.41
CA GLU A 74 6.60 -6.99 10.54
C GLU A 74 5.41 -6.12 10.18
N LYS A 75 5.65 -5.00 9.48
CA LYS A 75 4.55 -4.17 8.98
C LYS A 75 3.68 -4.93 8.00
N THR A 76 4.24 -5.69 7.08
CA THR A 76 3.47 -6.51 6.13
C THR A 76 2.60 -7.55 6.85
N ALA A 77 3.14 -8.23 7.86
CA ALA A 77 2.38 -9.15 8.68
C ALA A 77 1.22 -8.46 9.41
N ALA A 78 1.44 -7.27 9.96
CA ALA A 78 0.40 -6.46 10.60
C ALA A 78 -0.69 -6.03 9.61
N VAL A 79 -0.32 -5.62 8.39
CA VAL A 79 -1.28 -5.30 7.32
C VAL A 79 -2.12 -6.52 6.98
N LYS A 80 -1.51 -7.69 6.72
CA LYS A 80 -2.23 -8.93 6.36
C LYS A 80 -3.26 -9.33 7.42
N ALA A 81 -2.92 -9.16 8.71
CA ALA A 81 -3.83 -9.46 9.80
C ALA A 81 -5.04 -8.49 9.86
N MET A 82 -4.94 -7.29 9.30
CA MET A 82 -6.00 -6.27 9.32
C MET A 82 -6.81 -6.19 8.01
N LEU A 83 -6.19 -6.54 6.88
CA LEU A 83 -6.74 -6.24 5.55
C LEU A 83 -8.07 -6.95 5.29
N LEU A 84 -8.25 -8.17 5.82
CA LEU A 84 -9.45 -8.98 5.59
C LEU A 84 -10.72 -8.41 6.22
N GLU A 85 -10.63 -7.41 7.09
CA GLU A 85 -11.80 -6.96 7.85
C GLU A 85 -12.52 -5.75 7.24
N ASN A 86 -11.87 -4.88 6.45
CA ASN A 86 -12.42 -3.54 6.19
C ASN A 86 -12.05 -2.82 4.87
N VAL A 87 -11.51 -3.50 3.85
CA VAL A 87 -11.16 -2.82 2.58
C VAL A 87 -12.42 -2.44 1.80
N LYS A 88 -12.51 -1.19 1.36
CA LYS A 88 -13.63 -0.66 0.57
C LYS A 88 -13.16 -0.25 -0.83
N PRO A 89 -14.00 -0.39 -1.86
CA PRO A 89 -13.69 0.16 -3.17
C PRO A 89 -13.69 1.69 -3.14
N LEU A 90 -12.73 2.29 -3.85
CA LEU A 90 -12.68 3.73 -4.11
C LEU A 90 -13.49 4.09 -5.37
N PRO A 91 -13.84 5.38 -5.58
CA PRO A 91 -14.66 5.80 -6.73
C PRO A 91 -14.13 5.36 -8.10
N LEU A 92 -12.81 5.20 -8.26
CA LEU A 92 -12.20 4.75 -9.51
C LEU A 92 -12.60 3.30 -9.88
N MET A 93 -13.07 2.51 -8.93
CA MET A 93 -13.66 1.19 -9.19
C MET A 93 -14.84 1.27 -10.17
N GLU A 94 -15.59 2.38 -10.22
CA GLU A 94 -16.66 2.54 -11.20
C GLU A 94 -16.12 2.67 -12.64
N VAL A 95 -14.91 3.19 -12.82
CA VAL A 95 -14.23 3.19 -14.13
C VAL A 95 -13.83 1.77 -14.51
N VAL A 96 -13.27 0.99 -13.56
CA VAL A 96 -12.95 -0.43 -13.79
C VAL A 96 -14.19 -1.18 -14.26
N LYS A 97 -15.32 -1.04 -13.55
CA LYS A 97 -16.60 -1.66 -13.93
C LYS A 97 -17.09 -1.21 -15.30
N ALA A 98 -16.98 0.08 -15.63
CA ALA A 98 -17.47 0.63 -16.89
C ALA A 98 -16.68 0.15 -18.13
N TYR A 99 -15.39 -0.16 -17.97
CA TYR A 99 -14.50 -0.61 -19.06
C TYR A 99 -14.22 -2.12 -19.05
N HIS A 100 -14.63 -2.83 -17.99
CA HIS A 100 -14.51 -4.28 -17.91
C HIS A 100 -15.17 -4.99 -19.10
N GLY A 101 -14.40 -5.85 -19.77
CA GLY A 101 -14.83 -6.57 -20.98
C GLY A 101 -14.90 -5.71 -22.25
N ARG A 102 -14.66 -4.38 -22.17
CA ARG A 102 -14.69 -3.46 -23.32
C ARG A 102 -13.30 -3.05 -23.79
N ARG A 103 -12.32 -3.02 -22.88
CA ARG A 103 -10.90 -2.76 -23.15
C ARG A 103 -10.03 -3.78 -22.40
N PRO A 104 -8.84 -4.12 -22.90
CA PRO A 104 -7.81 -4.78 -22.11
C PRO A 104 -7.52 -3.98 -20.83
N MET A 105 -7.45 -4.68 -19.70
CA MET A 105 -7.17 -4.07 -18.41
C MET A 105 -6.18 -4.93 -17.60
N ALA A 106 -5.38 -4.27 -16.76
CA ALA A 106 -4.50 -4.93 -15.80
C ALA A 106 -4.45 -4.14 -14.49
N VAL A 107 -4.04 -4.82 -13.41
CA VAL A 107 -3.68 -4.19 -12.14
C VAL A 107 -2.17 -4.33 -11.94
N GLY A 108 -1.49 -3.24 -11.64
CA GLY A 108 -0.09 -3.23 -11.21
C GLY A 108 -0.01 -2.79 -9.77
N THR A 109 0.54 -3.63 -8.88
CA THR A 109 0.68 -3.30 -7.46
C THR A 109 2.05 -3.67 -6.93
N GLY A 110 2.55 -2.89 -5.98
CA GLY A 110 3.74 -3.21 -5.18
C GLY A 110 3.46 -4.16 -4.01
N SER A 111 2.19 -4.53 -3.81
CA SER A 111 1.76 -5.50 -2.80
C SER A 111 2.25 -6.91 -3.12
N GLU A 112 2.47 -7.71 -2.08
CA GLU A 112 2.85 -9.13 -2.27
C GLU A 112 1.74 -9.89 -3.00
N HIS A 113 2.14 -10.84 -3.86
CA HIS A 113 1.21 -11.62 -4.69
C HIS A 113 0.06 -12.25 -3.87
N SER A 114 0.36 -12.83 -2.71
CA SER A 114 -0.66 -13.44 -1.84
C SER A 114 -1.69 -12.45 -1.31
N MET A 115 -1.34 -11.17 -1.23
CA MET A 115 -2.23 -10.11 -0.76
C MET A 115 -3.05 -9.53 -1.91
N ALA A 116 -2.52 -9.54 -3.14
CA ALA A 116 -3.22 -9.09 -4.32
C ALA A 116 -4.29 -10.10 -4.80
N GLU A 117 -4.11 -11.40 -4.54
CA GLU A 117 -5.08 -12.46 -4.92
C GLU A 117 -6.14 -12.77 -3.86
N ALA A 118 -5.98 -12.29 -2.62
CA ALA A 118 -6.86 -12.58 -1.49
C ALA A 118 -8.19 -11.83 -1.57
#